data_AF-A0ABD3QHS3-F1
#
_entry.id   AF-A0ABD3QHS3-F1
#
_cell.length_a   1.000
_cell.length_b   1.000
_cell.length_c   1.000
_cell.angle_alpha   90.00
_cell.angle_beta   90.00
_cell.angle_gamma   90.00
#
_symmetry.space_group_name_H-M   'P 1'
#
loop_
_entity.id
_entity.type
_entity.pdbx_description
1 polymer ?
#
loop_
_entity_poly.entity_id
_entity_poly.type
_entity_poly.pdbx_seq_one_letter_code
_entity_poly.pdbx_strand_id
1 'polypeptide(L)'
;MSDQSEWIDPRLTVFLIWGVCVTIFLCYPSKHIVFGFCKRLGFPCCANYEPPENSLPQSSDEEIAYELLSDERKHEIDSLRSIALLRYLRHFSMTIRKNDMLRRKSLSRLYFNESQVSTASDPQCRDEGMHIPDVENGLDTSTQDEVVDVPLNNEEEYCDTGQLFEVTGDRTHIKMPCPGRGVGMCPRVNQKASKVADKPNKRGIFVRKKDSQEPDNNATNDASIMNDGQTTQDTDKRYVPVNCAICLMEYDVAERVCWASNPDCTHVFHEDCIVNWLVYLGRTKSKLLRHQDQNTLTDAQLLNYKLQCPCCRQEFVWKEAVEELDSSERL
;
A
#
# COMPACT_ATOMS: atom_id res chain seq x y z
N MET A 1 3.58 -31.49 -64.81
CA MET A 1 2.43 -31.00 -64.05
C MET A 1 2.29 -31.96 -62.88
N SER A 2 2.91 -31.61 -61.76
CA SER A 2 3.03 -32.47 -60.59
C SER A 2 2.21 -31.80 -59.50
N ASP A 3 1.01 -32.33 -59.24
CA ASP A 3 0.13 -31.88 -58.17
C ASP A 3 0.82 -32.08 -56.81
N GLN A 4 1.23 -30.98 -56.18
CA GLN A 4 1.80 -30.92 -54.83
C GLN A 4 0.78 -30.38 -53.83
N SER A 5 -0.40 -30.99 -53.72
CA SER A 5 -1.49 -30.44 -52.90
C SER A 5 -2.03 -31.38 -51.82
N GLU A 6 -1.20 -32.16 -51.13
CA GLU A 6 -1.69 -33.08 -50.07
C GLU A 6 -0.74 -33.24 -48.87
N TRP A 7 -0.34 -32.14 -48.20
CA TRP A 7 0.65 -32.24 -47.11
C TRP A 7 0.16 -31.63 -45.79
N ILE A 8 -1.16 -31.51 -45.60
CA ILE A 8 -1.70 -31.14 -44.29
C ILE A 8 -2.46 -32.34 -43.74
N ASP A 9 -1.84 -32.99 -42.74
CA ASP A 9 -2.47 -34.05 -41.98
C ASP A 9 -3.75 -33.51 -41.32
N PRO A 10 -4.94 -34.07 -41.63
CA PRO A 10 -6.21 -33.59 -41.11
C PRO A 10 -6.26 -33.60 -39.57
N ARG A 11 -5.45 -34.42 -38.91
CA ARG A 11 -5.34 -34.41 -37.44
C ARG A 11 -4.68 -33.14 -36.94
N LEU A 12 -3.61 -32.69 -37.60
CA LEU A 12 -2.90 -31.47 -37.24
C LEU A 12 -3.80 -30.24 -37.39
N THR A 13 -4.64 -30.21 -38.43
CA THR A 13 -5.61 -29.12 -38.63
C THR A 13 -6.61 -29.03 -37.48
N VAL A 14 -7.11 -30.16 -36.99
CA VAL A 14 -8.02 -30.20 -35.84
C VAL A 14 -7.34 -29.69 -34.57
N PHE A 15 -6.09 -30.09 -34.32
CA PHE A 15 -5.34 -29.59 -33.16
C PHE A 15 -5.06 -28.09 -33.23
N LEU A 16 -4.73 -27.55 -34.41
CA LEU A 16 -4.51 -26.12 -34.60
C LEU A 16 -5.80 -25.32 -34.39
N ILE A 17 -6.93 -25.79 -34.92
CA ILE A 17 -8.23 -25.15 -34.71
C ILE A 17 -8.60 -25.16 -33.23
N TRP A 18 -8.43 -26.30 -32.55
CA TRP A 18 -8.77 -26.42 -31.13
C TRP A 18 -7.84 -25.57 -30.25
N GLY A 19 -6.55 -25.53 -30.55
CA GLY A 19 -5.57 -24.68 -29.86
C GLY A 19 -5.88 -23.19 -29.99
N VAL A 20 -6.24 -22.73 -31.20
CA VAL A 20 -6.67 -21.34 -31.42
C VAL A 20 -7.96 -21.04 -30.66
N CYS A 21 -8.96 -21.93 -30.69
CA CYS A 21 -10.19 -21.75 -29.93
C CYS A 21 -9.95 -21.66 -28.42
N VAL A 22 -9.15 -22.57 -27.85
CA VAL A 22 -8.83 -22.55 -26.41
C VAL A 22 -8.05 -21.31 -26.03
N THR A 23 -7.09 -20.88 -26.86
CA THR A 23 -6.30 -19.67 -26.63
C THR A 23 -7.21 -18.43 -26.65
N ILE A 24 -8.14 -18.32 -27.61
CA ILE A 24 -9.11 -17.23 -27.65
C ILE A 24 -10.02 -17.27 -26.41
N PHE A 25 -10.52 -18.45 -26.02
CA PHE A 25 -11.42 -18.57 -24.88
C PHE A 25 -10.75 -18.32 -23.52
N LEU A 26 -9.47 -18.64 -23.37
CA LEU A 26 -8.72 -18.43 -22.13
C LEU A 26 -8.09 -17.03 -22.06
N CYS A 27 -7.65 -16.47 -23.19
CA CYS A 27 -6.99 -15.15 -23.22
C CYS A 27 -7.98 -13.98 -23.37
N TYR A 28 -9.21 -14.20 -23.84
CA TYR A 28 -10.25 -13.16 -23.90
C TYR A 28 -11.30 -13.39 -22.79
N PRO A 29 -11.34 -12.55 -21.73
CA PRO A 29 -12.33 -12.72 -20.67
C PRO A 29 -13.75 -12.58 -21.23
N SER A 30 -14.46 -13.70 -21.23
CA SER A 30 -15.66 -14.04 -22.01
C SER A 30 -16.93 -13.21 -21.75
N LYS A 31 -16.86 -12.09 -21.05
CA LYS A 31 -18.07 -11.32 -20.70
C LYS A 31 -18.64 -10.56 -21.90
N HIS A 32 -17.80 -10.00 -22.78
CA HIS A 32 -18.28 -9.20 -23.91
C HIS A 32 -18.72 -10.04 -25.12
N ILE A 33 -18.03 -11.15 -25.41
CA ILE A 33 -18.36 -12.00 -26.57
C ILE A 33 -19.64 -12.81 -26.30
N VAL A 34 -19.82 -13.34 -25.09
CA VAL A 34 -21.04 -14.08 -24.72
C VAL A 34 -22.27 -13.15 -24.75
N PHE A 35 -22.13 -11.90 -24.28
CA PHE A 35 -23.24 -10.93 -24.34
C PHE A 35 -23.59 -10.54 -25.78
N GLY A 36 -22.60 -10.35 -26.65
CA GLY A 36 -22.82 -10.07 -28.07
C GLY A 36 -23.43 -11.24 -28.83
N PHE A 37 -23.02 -12.48 -28.53
CA PHE A 37 -23.51 -13.69 -29.20
C PHE A 37 -24.93 -14.05 -28.77
N CYS A 38 -25.27 -13.92 -27.48
CA CYS A 38 -26.64 -14.12 -26.99
C CYS A 38 -27.61 -13.08 -27.59
N LYS A 39 -27.18 -11.82 -27.76
CA LYS A 39 -27.99 -10.78 -28.42
C LYS A 39 -28.23 -11.08 -29.90
N ARG A 40 -27.25 -11.67 -30.59
CA ARG A 40 -27.36 -12.03 -32.03
C ARG A 40 -28.19 -13.29 -32.29
N LEU A 41 -28.20 -14.24 -31.35
CA LEU A 41 -28.99 -15.47 -31.47
C LEU A 41 -30.43 -15.35 -30.97
N GLY A 42 -30.84 -14.16 -30.50
CA GLY A 42 -32.22 -13.89 -30.13
C GLY A 42 -32.71 -14.71 -28.92
N PHE A 43 -31.79 -15.23 -28.09
CA PHE A 43 -32.18 -15.91 -26.86
C PHE A 43 -32.62 -14.86 -25.82
N PRO A 44 -33.89 -14.88 -25.38
CA PRO A 44 -34.37 -14.01 -24.31
C PRO A 44 -33.87 -14.56 -22.97
N CYS A 45 -32.62 -14.27 -22.61
CA CYS A 45 -32.13 -14.57 -21.27
C CYS A 45 -32.79 -13.61 -20.26
N CYS A 46 -33.87 -14.07 -19.63
CA CYS A 46 -34.39 -13.69 -18.32
C CYS A 46 -34.14 -12.23 -17.86
N ALA A 47 -34.62 -11.24 -18.61
CA ALA A 47 -34.53 -9.82 -18.24
C ALA A 47 -35.88 -9.19 -17.84
N ASN A 48 -36.96 -9.98 -17.73
CA ASN A 48 -38.27 -9.45 -17.30
C ASN A 48 -38.49 -9.72 -15.82
N TYR A 49 -37.80 -8.97 -14.97
CA TYR A 49 -38.29 -8.64 -13.64
C TYR A 49 -38.74 -7.18 -13.73
N GLU A 50 -39.99 -6.96 -14.11
CA GLU A 50 -40.64 -5.65 -14.00
C GLU A 50 -40.98 -5.43 -12.52
N PRO A 51 -40.34 -4.47 -11.82
CA PRO A 51 -40.77 -4.10 -10.49
C PRO A 51 -42.14 -3.40 -10.59
N PRO A 52 -43.04 -3.59 -9.62
CA PRO A 52 -44.41 -3.10 -9.69
C PRO A 52 -44.47 -1.57 -9.84
N GLU A 53 -45.14 -1.14 -10.90
CA GLU A 53 -45.48 0.24 -11.23
C GLU A 53 -46.44 0.82 -10.17
N ASN A 54 -45.91 1.42 -9.10
CA ASN A 54 -46.69 2.28 -8.20
C ASN A 54 -45.78 3.13 -7.28
N SER A 55 -44.84 3.87 -7.85
CA SER A 55 -44.16 4.96 -7.14
C SER A 55 -44.12 6.23 -7.98
N LEU A 56 -44.65 7.30 -7.38
CA LEU A 56 -44.63 8.73 -7.70
C LEU A 56 -43.52 9.22 -8.64
N PRO A 57 -43.74 10.36 -9.35
CA PRO A 57 -42.78 10.90 -10.31
C PRO A 57 -41.45 11.19 -9.62
N GLN A 58 -40.51 10.26 -9.77
CA GLN A 58 -39.11 10.48 -9.52
C GLN A 58 -38.69 11.58 -10.49
N SER A 59 -38.10 12.66 -9.96
CA SER A 59 -37.31 13.56 -10.80
C SER A 59 -36.38 12.68 -11.62
N SER A 60 -36.41 12.87 -12.94
CA SER A 60 -35.51 12.19 -13.85
C SER A 60 -34.10 12.74 -13.64
N ASP A 61 -33.49 12.35 -12.53
CA ASP A 61 -32.09 12.56 -12.22
C ASP A 61 -31.32 11.65 -13.18
N GLU A 62 -31.13 12.13 -14.40
CA GLU A 62 -30.44 11.41 -15.46
C GLU A 62 -29.00 11.15 -15.00
N GLU A 63 -28.69 9.87 -14.78
CA GLU A 63 -27.37 9.42 -14.34
C GLU A 63 -26.37 9.61 -15.48
N ILE A 64 -25.71 10.75 -15.52
CA ILE A 64 -24.63 10.99 -16.48
C ILE A 64 -23.40 10.22 -15.99
N ALA A 65 -23.04 9.17 -16.72
CA ALA A 65 -21.84 8.40 -16.45
C ALA A 65 -20.60 9.30 -16.50
N TYR A 66 -19.61 9.09 -15.61
CA TYR A 66 -18.33 9.83 -15.60
C TYR A 66 -17.64 9.87 -16.99
N GLU A 67 -17.85 8.83 -17.80
CA GLU A 67 -17.32 8.74 -19.18
C GLU A 67 -17.86 9.84 -20.11
N LEU A 68 -19.09 10.33 -19.85
CA LEU A 68 -19.78 11.37 -20.60
C LEU A 68 -19.38 12.79 -20.18
N LEU A 69 -18.61 12.96 -19.10
CA LEU A 69 -18.09 14.26 -18.70
C LEU A 69 -17.07 14.77 -19.73
N SER A 70 -16.99 16.10 -19.87
CA SER A 70 -15.91 16.74 -20.63
C SER A 70 -14.55 16.42 -20.01
N ASP A 71 -13.50 16.38 -20.83
CA ASP A 71 -12.15 16.07 -20.35
C ASP A 71 -11.63 17.13 -19.36
N GLU A 72 -12.00 18.40 -19.56
CA GLU A 72 -11.76 19.50 -18.61
C GLU A 72 -12.33 19.17 -17.22
N ARG A 73 -13.59 18.72 -17.17
CA ARG A 73 -14.26 18.39 -15.91
C ARG A 73 -13.68 17.13 -15.27
N LYS A 74 -13.28 16.14 -16.06
CA LYS A 74 -12.58 14.94 -15.56
C LYS A 74 -11.27 15.33 -14.89
N HIS A 75 -10.48 16.19 -15.54
CA HIS A 75 -9.22 16.72 -15.01
C HIS A 75 -9.43 17.52 -13.73
N GLU A 76 -10.45 18.39 -13.69
CA GLU A 76 -10.81 19.15 -12.48
C GLU A 76 -11.15 18.21 -11.31
N ILE A 77 -12.00 17.21 -11.52
CA ILE A 77 -12.35 16.23 -10.48
C ILE A 77 -11.12 15.46 -10.00
N ASP A 78 -10.22 15.07 -10.91
CA ASP A 78 -9.00 14.35 -10.55
C ASP A 78 -8.02 15.23 -9.78
N SER A 79 -7.92 16.50 -10.13
CA SER A 79 -7.14 17.51 -9.38
C SER A 79 -7.72 17.70 -7.97
N LEU A 80 -9.05 17.80 -7.84
CA LEU A 80 -9.69 17.89 -6.53
C LEU A 80 -9.45 16.62 -5.70
N ARG A 81 -9.49 15.44 -6.31
CA ARG A 81 -9.13 14.17 -5.63
C ARG A 81 -7.68 14.16 -5.18
N SER A 82 -6.74 14.57 -6.04
CA SER A 82 -5.32 14.55 -5.69
C SER A 82 -5.04 15.51 -4.53
N ILE A 83 -5.64 16.70 -4.53
CA ILE A 83 -5.53 17.66 -3.44
C ILE A 83 -6.11 17.08 -2.14
N ALA A 84 -7.30 16.50 -2.18
CA ALA A 84 -7.91 15.87 -1.01
C ALA A 84 -7.02 14.73 -0.47
N LEU A 85 -6.52 13.85 -1.35
CA LEU A 85 -5.61 12.77 -0.98
C LEU A 85 -4.33 13.29 -0.33
N LEU A 86 -3.70 14.35 -0.86
CA LEU A 86 -2.49 14.93 -0.28
C LEU A 86 -2.73 15.48 1.14
N ARG A 87 -3.88 16.11 1.39
CA ARG A 87 -4.25 16.53 2.76
C ARG A 87 -4.32 15.33 3.70
N TYR A 88 -4.97 14.25 3.30
CA TYR A 88 -5.08 13.04 4.11
C TYR A 88 -3.75 12.33 4.33
N LEU A 89 -2.93 12.22 3.28
CA LEU A 89 -1.65 11.52 3.33
C LEU A 89 -0.59 12.27 4.12
N ARG A 90 -0.78 13.57 4.39
CA ARG A 90 0.16 14.40 5.15
C ARG A 90 0.57 13.74 6.48
N HIS A 91 -0.35 13.10 7.19
CA HIS A 91 -0.09 12.44 8.48
C HIS A 91 0.67 11.12 8.37
N PHE A 92 0.67 10.50 7.19
CA PHE A 92 1.31 9.22 6.91
C PHE A 92 2.39 9.38 5.83
N SER A 93 3.01 10.56 5.82
CA SER A 93 4.06 10.93 4.88
C SER A 93 5.26 11.50 5.61
N MET A 94 6.44 11.34 5.02
CA MET A 94 7.64 12.02 5.48
C MET A 94 8.59 12.30 4.33
N THR A 95 9.42 13.32 4.49
CA THR A 95 10.56 13.58 3.63
C THR A 95 11.75 12.76 4.11
N ILE A 96 12.34 11.94 3.23
CA ILE A 96 13.50 11.12 3.55
C ILE A 96 14.70 12.01 3.82
N ARG A 97 15.34 11.86 4.98
CA ARG A 97 16.60 12.53 5.30
C ARG A 97 17.76 11.58 5.08
N LYS A 98 18.95 12.15 4.93
CA LYS A 98 20.21 11.39 4.80
C LYS A 98 20.43 10.40 5.95
N ASN A 99 19.97 10.73 7.16
CA ASN A 99 20.09 9.87 8.36
C ASN A 99 19.07 8.73 8.40
N ASP A 100 18.00 8.78 7.59
CA ASP A 100 16.97 7.75 7.55
C ASP A 100 17.39 6.59 6.62
N MET A 101 18.35 6.82 5.72
CA MET A 101 18.89 5.80 4.82
C MET A 101 19.94 4.94 5.52
N LEU A 102 19.69 3.63 5.59
CA LEU A 102 20.60 2.70 6.26
C LEU A 102 21.44 1.93 5.26
N ARG A 103 22.74 1.87 5.57
CA ARG A 103 23.71 1.08 4.82
C ARG A 103 23.72 -0.35 5.35
N ARG A 104 23.72 -1.36 4.46
CA ARG A 104 23.65 -2.80 4.79
C ARG A 104 24.58 -3.26 5.94
N LYS A 105 25.77 -2.66 6.09
CA LYS A 105 26.75 -2.98 7.15
C LYS A 105 26.24 -2.73 8.58
N SER A 106 25.26 -1.85 8.79
CA SER A 106 24.71 -1.60 10.13
C SER A 106 23.65 -2.63 10.53
N LEU A 107 22.87 -3.14 9.58
CA LEU A 107 21.82 -4.13 9.85
C LEU A 107 22.39 -5.49 10.26
N SER A 108 23.53 -5.89 9.70
CA SER A 108 24.21 -7.12 10.09
C SER A 108 24.56 -7.16 11.57
N ARG A 109 24.81 -6.02 12.23
CA ARG A 109 25.05 -5.97 13.70
C ARG A 109 23.76 -6.01 14.52
N LEU A 110 22.67 -5.42 14.02
CA LEU A 110 21.41 -5.36 14.74
C LEU A 110 20.70 -6.72 14.76
N TYR A 111 20.66 -7.43 13.63
CA TYR A 111 20.06 -8.76 13.57
C TYR A 111 20.88 -9.84 14.28
N PHE A 112 22.21 -9.67 14.40
CA PHE A 112 23.07 -10.65 15.09
C PHE A 112 22.97 -10.56 16.61
N ASN A 113 22.71 -9.37 17.17
CA ASN A 113 22.58 -9.22 18.63
C ASN A 113 21.23 -9.72 19.17
N GLU A 114 20.19 -9.76 18.34
CA GLU A 114 18.87 -10.25 18.76
C GLU A 114 18.74 -11.79 18.66
N SER A 115 19.70 -12.45 18.00
CA SER A 115 19.68 -13.90 17.77
C SER A 115 20.62 -14.69 18.69
N GLN A 116 21.37 -14.06 19.61
CA GLN A 116 22.28 -14.75 20.54
C GLN A 116 21.67 -15.11 21.90
N VAL A 117 20.35 -15.31 21.96
CA VAL A 117 19.73 -16.09 23.03
C VAL A 117 19.05 -17.30 22.40
N SER A 118 19.62 -18.46 22.72
CA SER A 118 19.13 -19.82 22.49
C SER A 118 19.75 -20.62 21.32
N THR A 119 20.39 -21.69 21.77
CA THR A 119 20.73 -22.96 21.10
C THR A 119 22.00 -23.02 20.28
N ALA A 120 23.07 -23.38 21.00
CA ALA A 120 24.18 -24.14 20.46
C ALA A 120 23.67 -25.53 20.00
N SER A 121 23.81 -25.82 18.71
CA SER A 121 24.12 -27.16 18.20
C SER A 121 24.50 -27.08 16.72
N ASP A 122 25.75 -27.46 16.45
CA ASP A 122 26.30 -27.90 15.16
C ASP A 122 25.34 -28.83 14.41
N PRO A 123 25.29 -28.78 13.06
CA PRO A 123 26.23 -29.63 12.32
C PRO A 123 26.74 -29.13 10.96
N GLN A 124 27.94 -29.62 10.65
CA GLN A 124 28.60 -29.70 9.33
C GLN A 124 27.71 -30.30 8.23
N CYS A 125 27.70 -29.69 7.04
CA CYS A 125 27.54 -30.33 5.71
C CYS A 125 28.13 -29.35 4.67
N ARG A 126 29.32 -29.64 4.15
CA ARG A 126 29.64 -30.29 2.87
C ARG A 126 29.33 -29.47 1.61
N ASP A 127 30.45 -29.18 0.97
CA ASP A 127 30.74 -28.43 -0.24
C ASP A 127 30.50 -29.32 -1.48
N GLU A 128 29.60 -28.90 -2.39
CA GLU A 128 29.57 -29.40 -3.77
C GLU A 128 29.32 -28.22 -4.72
N GLY A 129 30.36 -27.92 -5.51
CA GLY A 129 30.38 -26.85 -6.49
C GLY A 129 29.46 -27.13 -7.68
N MET A 130 28.73 -26.10 -8.10
CA MET A 130 27.93 -26.11 -9.31
C MET A 130 28.51 -25.08 -10.29
N HIS A 131 29.08 -25.60 -11.37
CA HIS A 131 29.66 -24.87 -12.49
C HIS A 131 28.53 -24.25 -13.33
N ILE A 132 28.53 -22.93 -13.49
CA ILE A 132 27.64 -22.21 -14.41
C ILE A 132 28.42 -21.93 -15.70
N PRO A 133 27.89 -22.29 -16.89
CA PRO A 133 28.49 -21.88 -18.15
C PRO A 133 28.10 -20.45 -18.53
N ASP A 134 29.10 -19.71 -19.01
CA ASP A 134 28.99 -18.35 -19.55
C ASP A 134 28.10 -18.31 -20.79
N VAL A 135 27.14 -17.39 -20.81
CA VAL A 135 26.36 -17.02 -21.99
C VAL A 135 26.67 -15.57 -22.33
N GLU A 136 27.61 -15.39 -23.25
CA GLU A 136 27.81 -14.14 -23.99
C GLU A 136 26.64 -13.95 -24.96
N ASN A 137 25.94 -12.82 -24.86
CA ASN A 137 25.13 -12.31 -25.96
C ASN A 137 25.28 -10.79 -25.98
N GLY A 138 26.07 -10.32 -26.95
CA GLY A 138 26.09 -8.94 -27.37
C GLY A 138 24.81 -8.60 -28.15
N LEU A 139 24.29 -7.40 -27.91
CA LEU A 139 23.44 -6.74 -28.88
C LEU A 139 23.65 -5.23 -28.79
N ASP A 140 24.41 -4.74 -29.77
CA ASP A 140 24.52 -3.35 -30.15
C ASP A 140 23.18 -2.87 -30.73
N THR A 141 22.66 -1.75 -30.23
CA THR A 141 21.91 -0.81 -31.08
C THR A 141 22.11 0.60 -30.60
N SER A 142 22.82 1.33 -31.45
CA SER A 142 22.96 2.77 -31.53
C SER A 142 21.62 3.48 -31.75
N THR A 143 21.36 4.54 -30.99
CA THR A 143 20.55 5.66 -31.47
C THR A 143 21.21 6.95 -31.00
N GLN A 144 21.76 7.68 -31.97
CA GLN A 144 22.24 9.04 -31.83
C GLN A 144 21.03 9.97 -31.91
N ASP A 145 20.80 10.80 -30.90
CA ASP A 145 19.94 11.97 -31.02
C ASP A 145 20.76 13.23 -30.71
N GLU A 146 20.61 14.19 -31.62
CA GLU A 146 21.37 15.43 -31.73
C GLU A 146 21.23 16.33 -30.50
N VAL A 147 22.39 16.79 -30.03
CA VAL A 147 22.51 17.84 -29.01
C VAL A 147 22.44 19.19 -29.71
N VAL A 148 21.50 20.03 -29.28
CA VAL A 148 21.43 21.46 -29.64
C VAL A 148 22.24 22.25 -28.62
N ASP A 149 23.36 22.82 -29.08
CA ASP A 149 24.22 23.69 -28.28
C ASP A 149 23.54 25.04 -28.01
N VAL A 150 23.37 25.38 -26.73
CA VAL A 150 23.03 26.73 -26.26
C VAL A 150 24.17 27.23 -25.37
N PRO A 151 24.88 28.30 -25.74
CA PRO A 151 25.96 28.85 -24.92
C PRO A 151 25.38 29.78 -23.88
N LEU A 152 25.43 29.38 -22.61
CA LEU A 152 25.25 30.29 -21.47
C LEU A 152 26.53 30.31 -20.64
N ASN A 153 27.34 31.32 -20.95
CA ASN A 153 28.39 31.82 -20.09
C ASN A 153 27.79 32.21 -18.75
N ASN A 154 28.22 31.57 -17.67
CA ASN A 154 28.23 32.12 -16.31
C ASN A 154 29.27 31.33 -15.51
N GLU A 155 30.49 31.87 -15.51
CA GLU A 155 31.57 31.43 -14.62
C GLU A 155 31.25 31.91 -13.20
N GLU A 156 30.50 31.10 -12.44
CA GLU A 156 30.46 31.22 -10.98
C GLU A 156 31.34 30.12 -10.39
N GLU A 157 32.52 30.57 -9.96
CA GLU A 157 33.55 29.83 -9.25
C GLU A 157 33.01 29.34 -7.89
N TYR A 158 32.44 28.13 -7.86
CA TYR A 158 32.03 27.45 -6.63
C TYR A 158 33.14 26.51 -6.16
N CYS A 159 33.87 26.94 -5.13
CA CYS A 159 34.81 26.10 -4.40
C CYS A 159 34.07 25.09 -3.50
N ASP A 160 33.74 23.92 -4.05
CA ASP A 160 33.39 22.75 -3.23
C ASP A 160 34.31 21.58 -3.57
N THR A 161 35.48 21.60 -2.95
CA THR A 161 36.32 20.40 -2.77
C THR A 161 35.72 19.51 -1.67
N GLY A 162 34.44 19.20 -1.82
CA GLY A 162 33.72 18.18 -1.09
C GLY A 162 34.12 16.82 -1.64
N GLN A 163 35.09 16.21 -0.97
CA GLN A 163 35.62 14.87 -1.25
C GLN A 163 34.46 13.87 -1.47
N LEU A 164 34.18 13.59 -2.74
CA LEU A 164 33.21 12.63 -3.24
C LEU A 164 33.72 11.22 -2.91
N PHE A 165 33.61 10.83 -1.64
CA PHE A 165 33.68 9.42 -1.30
C PHE A 165 32.39 8.79 -1.84
N GLU A 166 32.48 8.22 -3.03
CA GLU A 166 31.53 7.24 -3.55
C GLU A 166 31.55 6.03 -2.62
N VAL A 167 30.76 6.14 -1.55
CA VAL A 167 30.55 5.09 -0.60
C VAL A 167 29.53 4.11 -1.21
N THR A 168 29.98 3.31 -2.18
CA THR A 168 29.26 2.24 -2.90
C THR A 168 28.88 1.08 -1.99
N GLY A 169 28.10 1.33 -0.95
CA GLY A 169 27.47 0.24 -0.22
C GLY A 169 25.97 0.31 -0.39
N ASP A 170 25.43 -0.75 -0.96
CA ASP A 170 24.02 -0.97 -1.23
C ASP A 170 23.18 -0.55 -0.01
N ARG A 171 22.44 0.54 -0.17
CA ARG A 171 21.36 0.88 0.74
C ARG A 171 20.24 -0.10 0.45
N THR A 172 19.72 -0.74 1.49
CA THR A 172 18.68 -1.76 1.31
C THR A 172 17.38 -1.37 2.00
N HIS A 173 17.47 -0.51 3.02
CA HIS A 173 16.32 -0.14 3.85
C HIS A 173 16.37 1.33 4.27
N ILE A 174 15.18 1.88 4.51
CA ILE A 174 14.97 3.19 5.14
C ILE A 174 14.31 3.00 6.51
N LYS A 175 14.65 3.86 7.48
CA LYS A 175 14.05 3.89 8.82
C LYS A 175 12.80 4.74 8.78
N MET A 176 11.64 4.18 9.13
CA MET A 176 10.36 4.89 9.12
C MET A 176 9.59 4.70 10.42
N PRO A 177 8.64 5.59 10.75
CA PRO A 177 7.74 5.40 11.89
C PRO A 177 6.87 4.13 11.71
N CYS A 178 6.47 3.53 12.82
CA CYS A 178 5.45 2.49 12.81
C CYS A 178 4.10 3.07 12.32
N PRO A 179 3.35 2.37 11.45
CA PRO A 179 2.04 2.85 11.04
C PRO A 179 1.11 2.98 12.25
N GLY A 180 0.25 4.00 12.21
CA GLY A 180 -0.69 4.29 13.28
C GLY A 180 -0.08 4.93 14.54
N ARG A 181 1.25 4.93 14.73
CA ARG A 181 1.92 5.56 15.88
C ARG A 181 2.67 6.83 15.46
N GLY A 182 2.52 7.90 16.24
CA GLY A 182 3.37 9.10 16.12
C GLY A 182 2.67 10.42 15.79
N VAL A 183 1.38 10.42 15.42
CA VAL A 183 0.64 11.67 15.14
C VAL A 183 -0.70 11.68 15.88
N GLY A 184 -0.70 11.51 17.20
CA GLY A 184 -1.92 11.65 18.04
C GLY A 184 -3.09 10.69 17.76
N MET A 185 -3.00 9.83 16.74
CA MET A 185 -4.13 9.09 16.16
C MET A 185 -3.98 7.57 16.23
N CYS A 186 -3.24 7.04 17.20
CA CYS A 186 -3.52 5.65 17.58
C CYS A 186 -4.93 5.68 18.18
N PRO A 187 -5.93 4.99 17.59
CA PRO A 187 -7.04 4.56 18.42
C PRO A 187 -6.35 3.85 19.57
N ARG A 188 -6.63 4.25 20.82
CA ARG A 188 -6.38 3.34 21.92
C ARG A 188 -7.14 2.10 21.51
N VAL A 189 -6.45 1.12 20.92
CA VAL A 189 -6.93 -0.24 20.80
C VAL A 189 -7.25 -0.52 22.25
N ASN A 190 -8.53 -0.43 22.58
CA ASN A 190 -9.06 -0.97 23.79
C ASN A 190 -8.68 -2.43 23.63
N GLN A 191 -7.48 -2.76 24.11
CA GLN A 191 -7.14 -4.08 24.58
C GLN A 191 -8.21 -4.29 25.63
N LYS A 192 -9.39 -4.72 25.18
CA LYS A 192 -10.33 -5.46 25.97
C LYS A 192 -9.44 -6.58 26.44
N ALA A 193 -8.91 -6.38 27.65
CA ALA A 193 -8.12 -7.35 28.36
C ALA A 193 -8.80 -8.66 28.07
N SER A 194 -8.08 -9.57 27.40
CA SER A 194 -8.47 -10.95 27.29
C SER A 194 -8.76 -11.35 28.73
N LYS A 195 -10.03 -11.29 29.12
CA LYS A 195 -10.50 -11.81 30.39
C LYS A 195 -10.24 -13.29 30.25
N VAL A 196 -9.06 -13.71 30.67
CA VAL A 196 -8.80 -15.07 31.09
C VAL A 196 -9.97 -15.38 31.99
N ALA A 197 -10.84 -16.25 31.49
CA ALA A 197 -12.05 -16.63 32.18
C ALA A 197 -11.61 -17.34 33.47
N ASP A 198 -11.57 -16.59 34.56
CA ASP A 198 -11.50 -17.18 35.89
C ASP A 198 -12.71 -18.09 36.04
N LYS A 199 -12.41 -19.37 36.20
CA LYS A 199 -13.37 -20.44 36.42
C LYS A 199 -14.24 -20.05 37.62
N PRO A 200 -15.58 -20.22 37.56
CA PRO A 200 -16.43 -19.94 38.70
C PRO A 200 -16.12 -20.92 39.84
N ASN A 201 -15.47 -20.41 40.89
CA ASN A 201 -15.23 -21.15 42.11
C ASN A 201 -16.55 -21.28 42.89
N LYS A 202 -17.12 -22.49 42.88
CA LYS A 202 -18.25 -22.87 43.75
C LYS A 202 -17.74 -22.98 45.19
N ARG A 203 -18.35 -22.22 46.10
CA ARG A 203 -18.68 -22.48 47.53
C ARG A 203 -19.07 -21.12 48.12
N GLY A 204 -20.24 -20.94 48.73
CA GLY A 204 -20.69 -21.65 49.92
C GLY A 204 -20.73 -20.62 51.06
N ILE A 205 -21.97 -20.26 51.43
CA ILE A 205 -22.45 -19.51 52.60
C ILE A 205 -21.45 -19.46 53.79
N PHE A 206 -21.14 -18.29 54.34
CA PHE A 206 -21.20 -18.04 55.80
C PHE A 206 -21.11 -16.54 56.17
N VAL A 207 -21.97 -16.18 57.13
CA VAL A 207 -22.14 -14.89 57.80
C VAL A 207 -21.26 -14.86 59.06
N ARG A 208 -20.49 -13.78 59.31
CA ARG A 208 -20.40 -13.05 60.60
C ARG A 208 -19.24 -12.04 60.67
N LYS A 209 -19.61 -10.76 60.78
CA LYS A 209 -19.20 -9.70 61.75
C LYS A 209 -18.07 -10.05 62.74
N LYS A 210 -17.07 -9.16 62.89
CA LYS A 210 -16.83 -8.29 64.08
C LYS A 210 -15.36 -7.86 64.28
N ASP A 211 -15.18 -6.53 64.36
CA ASP A 211 -14.25 -5.64 65.08
C ASP A 211 -12.81 -6.05 65.49
N SER A 212 -11.91 -5.09 65.26
CA SER A 212 -10.90 -4.51 66.18
C SER A 212 -9.40 -4.66 65.84
N GLN A 213 -8.75 -3.49 65.93
CA GLN A 213 -7.39 -3.18 66.43
C GLN A 213 -6.16 -3.25 65.50
N GLU A 214 -5.63 -2.03 65.25
CA GLU A 214 -4.22 -1.64 65.12
C GLU A 214 -3.30 -2.29 66.19
N PRO A 215 -2.00 -2.53 65.92
CA PRO A 215 -1.00 -1.45 66.01
C PRO A 215 0.18 -1.50 65.01
N ASP A 216 0.70 -0.29 64.76
CA ASP A 216 2.08 0.17 64.57
C ASP A 216 3.24 -0.79 64.23
N ASN A 217 4.19 -0.18 63.52
CA ASN A 217 5.62 -0.49 63.36
C ASN A 217 6.00 -1.20 62.07
N ASN A 218 6.64 -0.49 61.13
CA ASN A 218 8.10 -0.45 61.11
C ASN A 218 8.63 0.57 60.09
N ALA A 219 9.36 1.55 60.60
CA ALA A 219 10.26 2.38 59.81
C ALA A 219 11.58 1.62 59.62
N THR A 220 11.89 1.25 58.39
CA THR A 220 13.28 0.99 57.98
C THR A 220 13.50 1.51 56.57
N ASN A 221 14.30 2.56 56.52
CA ASN A 221 15.15 3.00 55.42
C ASN A 221 15.59 1.84 54.52
N ASP A 222 15.52 2.00 53.20
CA ASP A 222 16.76 2.10 52.44
C ASP A 222 16.53 2.73 51.06
N ALA A 223 17.43 3.60 50.70
CA ALA A 223 17.43 4.39 49.48
C ALA A 223 17.82 3.51 48.29
N SER A 224 16.89 2.73 47.76
CA SER A 224 17.01 2.24 46.39
C SER A 224 16.72 3.39 45.44
N ILE A 225 17.78 4.13 45.11
CA ILE A 225 17.90 5.04 43.97
C ILE A 225 17.44 4.26 42.74
N MET A 226 16.15 4.41 42.39
CA MET A 226 15.61 3.95 41.11
C MET A 226 16.12 4.90 40.05
N ASN A 227 17.31 4.58 39.55
CA ASN A 227 17.87 5.13 38.34
C ASN A 227 17.05 4.59 37.16
N ASP A 228 15.82 5.10 37.02
CA ASP A 228 14.94 4.86 35.88
C ASP A 228 15.45 5.73 34.73
N GLY A 229 16.63 5.34 34.23
CA GLY A 229 17.28 5.93 33.08
C GLY A 229 16.45 5.65 31.84
N GLN A 230 15.50 6.54 31.59
CA GLN A 230 14.68 6.69 30.39
C GLN A 230 15.49 6.38 29.12
N THR A 231 15.49 5.12 28.71
CA THR A 231 15.91 4.63 27.39
C THR A 231 14.66 4.25 26.59
N THR A 232 13.64 5.11 26.63
CA THR A 232 12.26 4.80 26.20
C THR A 232 11.87 5.31 24.82
N GLN A 233 12.79 5.55 23.86
CA GLN A 233 12.40 6.28 22.64
C GLN A 233 12.98 5.82 21.29
N ASP A 234 13.47 4.58 21.11
CA ASP A 234 13.83 4.10 19.75
C ASP A 234 13.09 2.84 19.29
N THR A 235 12.08 2.36 20.05
CA THR A 235 11.28 1.18 19.67
C THR A 235 10.16 1.47 18.66
N ASP A 236 9.95 2.73 18.26
CA ASP A 236 8.79 3.11 17.44
C ASP A 236 9.10 3.29 15.94
N LYS A 237 10.20 2.70 15.49
CA LYS A 237 10.64 2.78 14.10
C LYS A 237 10.78 1.39 13.49
N ARG A 238 10.34 1.26 12.24
CA ARG A 238 10.46 0.07 11.41
C ARG A 238 11.44 0.28 10.27
N TYR A 239 11.94 -0.83 9.73
CA TYR A 239 12.78 -0.86 8.56
C TYR A 239 11.96 -1.36 7.38
N VAL A 240 12.01 -0.63 6.26
CA VAL A 240 11.27 -0.94 5.04
C VAL A 240 12.23 -0.91 3.85
N PRO A 241 11.96 -1.65 2.77
CA PRO A 241 12.79 -1.65 1.56
C PRO A 241 13.00 -0.24 1.00
N VAL A 242 14.14 -0.01 0.35
CA VAL A 242 14.49 1.28 -0.27
C VAL A 242 13.76 1.56 -1.59
N ASN A 243 12.90 0.65 -2.05
CA ASN A 243 12.18 0.78 -3.32
C ASN A 243 10.70 1.08 -3.10
N CYS A 244 10.14 1.91 -3.96
CA CYS A 244 8.69 2.12 -4.06
C CYS A 244 8.00 0.88 -4.60
N ALA A 245 6.99 0.38 -3.90
CA ALA A 245 6.29 -0.84 -4.33
C ALA A 245 5.36 -0.65 -5.54
N ILE A 246 5.20 0.58 -6.07
CA ILE A 246 4.47 0.88 -7.31
C ILE A 246 5.42 0.98 -8.50
N CYS A 247 6.39 1.90 -8.46
CA CYS A 247 7.29 2.14 -9.60
C CYS A 247 8.59 1.31 -9.55
N LEU A 248 8.85 0.63 -8.43
CA LEU A 248 10.06 -0.17 -8.17
C LEU A 248 11.38 0.63 -8.14
N MET A 249 11.33 1.96 -8.29
CA MET A 249 12.48 2.84 -8.19
C MET A 249 12.91 3.01 -6.73
N GLU A 250 14.21 3.22 -6.52
CA GLU A 250 14.78 3.56 -5.22
C GLU A 250 14.36 4.96 -4.78
N TYR A 251 14.30 5.18 -3.48
CA TYR A 251 14.03 6.49 -2.92
C TYR A 251 15.29 7.36 -2.83
N ASP A 252 15.16 8.63 -3.18
CA ASP A 252 16.19 9.64 -3.02
C ASP A 252 16.04 10.46 -1.73
N VAL A 253 17.14 11.08 -1.30
CA VAL A 253 17.12 12.04 -0.19
C VAL A 253 16.29 13.25 -0.61
N ALA A 254 15.48 13.76 0.31
CA ALA A 254 14.52 14.84 0.10
C ALA A 254 13.24 14.45 -0.67
N GLU A 255 13.08 13.19 -1.09
CA GLU A 255 11.80 12.72 -1.61
C GLU A 255 10.77 12.51 -0.50
N ARG A 256 9.49 12.67 -0.85
CA ARG A 256 8.37 12.38 0.05
C ARG A 256 7.86 10.97 -0.19
N VAL A 257 7.83 10.19 0.88
CA VAL A 257 7.25 8.85 0.91
C VAL A 257 6.04 8.79 1.80
N CYS A 258 5.12 7.90 1.45
CA CYS A 258 3.87 7.64 2.16
C CYS A 258 3.77 6.17 2.57
N TRP A 259 3.10 5.92 3.69
CA TRP A 259 2.73 4.59 4.14
C TRP A 259 1.24 4.55 4.51
N ALA A 260 0.70 3.35 4.65
CA ALA A 260 -0.69 3.16 5.07
C ALA A 260 -0.87 3.58 6.54
N SER A 261 -2.06 4.05 6.92
CA SER A 261 -2.42 4.23 8.33
C SER A 261 -2.55 2.87 9.07
N ASN A 262 -2.82 1.81 8.33
CA ASN A 262 -3.02 0.46 8.85
C ASN A 262 -1.69 -0.17 9.32
N PRO A 263 -1.58 -0.60 10.61
CA PRO A 263 -0.37 -1.23 11.16
C PRO A 263 0.03 -2.53 10.45
N ASP A 264 -0.91 -3.25 9.85
CA ASP A 264 -0.64 -4.53 9.19
C ASP A 264 -0.03 -4.34 7.79
N CYS A 265 -0.02 -3.11 7.26
CA CYS A 265 0.51 -2.81 5.94
C CYS A 265 1.95 -2.28 6.05
N THR A 266 2.91 -3.06 5.52
CA THR A 266 4.34 -2.72 5.51
C THR A 266 4.81 -1.95 4.29
N HIS A 267 3.93 -1.73 3.31
CA HIS A 267 4.28 -1.13 2.03
C HIS A 267 4.48 0.38 2.15
N VAL A 268 5.44 0.87 1.37
CA VAL A 268 5.84 2.28 1.28
C VAL A 268 5.91 2.66 -0.19
N PHE A 269 5.54 3.91 -0.46
CA PHE A 269 5.41 4.44 -1.80
C PHE A 269 5.95 5.86 -1.87
N HIS A 270 6.40 6.30 -3.05
CA HIS A 270 6.47 7.75 -3.30
C HIS A 270 5.07 8.34 -3.14
N GLU A 271 4.98 9.54 -2.58
CA GLU A 271 3.71 10.26 -2.42
C GLU A 271 2.95 10.36 -3.74
N ASP A 272 3.64 10.79 -4.80
CA ASP A 272 3.04 10.95 -6.13
C ASP A 272 2.55 9.61 -6.72
N CYS A 273 3.30 8.53 -6.50
CA CYS A 273 2.94 7.21 -7.00
C CYS A 273 1.62 6.72 -6.37
N ILE A 274 1.48 6.84 -5.06
CA ILE A 274 0.27 6.39 -4.37
C ILE A 274 -0.93 7.32 -4.64
N VAL A 275 -0.71 8.63 -4.74
CA VAL A 275 -1.77 9.58 -5.11
C VAL A 275 -2.30 9.27 -6.50
N ASN A 276 -1.43 9.11 -7.50
CA ASN A 276 -1.84 8.79 -8.87
C ASN A 276 -2.61 7.46 -8.94
N TRP A 277 -2.16 6.45 -8.19
CA TRP A 277 -2.86 5.17 -8.08
C TRP A 277 -4.27 5.32 -7.50
N LEU A 278 -4.42 6.06 -6.40
CA LEU A 278 -5.71 6.28 -5.74
C LEU A 278 -6.65 7.13 -6.61
N VAL A 279 -6.15 8.15 -7.30
CA VAL A 279 -6.93 8.93 -8.28
C VAL A 279 -7.45 8.01 -9.39
N TYR A 280 -6.61 7.13 -9.94
CA TYR A 280 -7.02 6.14 -10.95
C TYR A 280 -8.11 5.19 -10.43
N LEU A 281 -8.00 4.72 -9.18
CA LEU A 281 -9.07 3.94 -8.54
C LEU A 281 -10.35 4.76 -8.41
N GLY A 282 -10.26 6.04 -8.02
CA GLY A 282 -11.37 6.98 -7.98
C GLY A 282 -12.09 7.10 -9.32
N ARG A 283 -11.35 7.30 -10.43
CA ARG A 283 -11.92 7.32 -11.79
C ARG A 283 -12.73 6.08 -12.11
N THR A 284 -12.21 4.91 -11.73
CA THR A 284 -12.87 3.63 -11.98
C THR A 284 -14.16 3.47 -11.17
N LYS A 285 -14.20 4.02 -9.95
CA LYS A 285 -15.34 3.89 -9.02
C LYS A 285 -16.39 4.98 -9.18
N SER A 286 -16.00 6.17 -9.60
CA SER A 286 -16.93 7.29 -9.79
C SER A 286 -17.79 7.18 -11.04
N LYS A 287 -17.64 6.12 -11.84
CA LYS A 287 -18.61 5.75 -12.88
C LYS A 287 -20.04 5.52 -12.34
N LEU A 288 -20.18 5.35 -11.02
CA LEU A 288 -21.44 5.05 -10.32
C LEU A 288 -21.91 6.16 -9.37
N LEU A 289 -21.22 7.31 -9.31
CA LEU A 289 -21.64 8.41 -8.43
C LEU A 289 -22.66 9.29 -9.16
N ARG A 290 -23.89 9.29 -8.66
CA ARG A 290 -24.97 10.16 -9.11
C ARG A 290 -24.59 11.62 -8.90
N HIS A 291 -24.95 12.45 -9.88
CA HIS A 291 -24.81 13.90 -9.82
C HIS A 291 -25.64 14.47 -8.67
N GLN A 292 -25.04 14.60 -7.49
CA GLN A 292 -25.48 15.59 -6.52
C GLN A 292 -24.93 16.94 -6.99
N ASP A 293 -25.77 17.98 -6.99
CA ASP A 293 -25.58 19.29 -7.61
C ASP A 293 -24.12 19.75 -7.77
N GLN A 294 -23.77 20.16 -9.01
CA GLN A 294 -22.42 20.38 -9.52
C GLN A 294 -21.56 21.42 -8.78
N ASN A 295 -22.14 22.20 -7.86
CA ASN A 295 -21.48 23.42 -7.36
C ASN A 295 -20.57 23.21 -6.14
N THR A 296 -20.65 22.08 -5.42
CA THR A 296 -19.76 21.83 -4.27
C THR A 296 -19.53 20.34 -4.05
N LEU A 297 -18.45 19.78 -4.61
CA LEU A 297 -17.98 18.44 -4.26
C LEU A 297 -17.16 18.51 -2.98
N THR A 298 -17.63 17.84 -1.94
CA THR A 298 -16.87 17.70 -0.67
C THR A 298 -15.76 16.67 -0.81
N ASP A 299 -14.69 16.80 -0.02
CA ASP A 299 -13.59 15.82 0.06
C ASP A 299 -14.12 14.40 0.31
N ALA A 300 -15.08 14.24 1.22
CA ALA A 300 -15.71 12.96 1.52
C ALA A 300 -16.41 12.34 0.30
N GLN A 301 -17.05 13.16 -0.55
CA GLN A 301 -17.65 12.68 -1.81
C GLN A 301 -16.58 12.30 -2.84
N LEU A 302 -15.52 13.11 -2.96
CA LEU A 302 -14.41 12.85 -3.88
C LEU A 302 -13.69 11.54 -3.56
N LEU A 303 -13.59 11.20 -2.26
CA LEU A 303 -12.91 10.03 -1.74
C LEU A 303 -13.87 8.93 -1.27
N ASN A 304 -15.13 8.93 -1.72
CA ASN A 304 -16.11 7.90 -1.37
C ASN A 304 -15.87 6.58 -2.12
N TYR A 305 -14.67 6.03 -2.00
CA TYR A 305 -14.29 4.72 -2.47
C TYR A 305 -13.26 4.11 -1.53
N LYS A 306 -13.03 2.80 -1.66
CA LYS A 306 -12.08 2.11 -0.80
C LYS A 306 -10.66 2.50 -1.20
N LEU A 307 -9.97 3.25 -0.34
CA LEU A 307 -8.56 3.59 -0.48
C LEU A 307 -7.73 2.38 -0.05
N GLN A 308 -7.41 1.48 -0.99
CA GLN A 308 -6.72 0.23 -0.71
C GLN A 308 -5.26 0.28 -1.18
N CYS A 309 -4.39 -0.37 -0.42
CA CYS A 309 -3.00 -0.56 -0.78
C CYS A 309 -2.88 -1.35 -2.11
N PRO A 310 -2.10 -0.88 -3.09
CA PRO A 310 -1.90 -1.59 -4.36
C PRO A 310 -1.38 -3.02 -4.19
N CYS A 311 -0.58 -3.27 -3.15
CA CYS A 311 0.13 -4.53 -2.95
C CYS A 311 -0.70 -5.56 -2.17
N CYS A 312 -1.16 -5.22 -0.97
CA CYS A 312 -1.88 -6.15 -0.09
C CYS A 312 -3.41 -6.01 -0.10
N ARG A 313 -3.96 -4.99 -0.79
CA ARG A 313 -5.40 -4.66 -0.84
C ARG A 313 -6.05 -4.37 0.51
N GLN A 314 -5.26 -4.28 1.57
CA GLN A 314 -5.72 -3.76 2.86
C GLN A 314 -6.06 -2.27 2.75
N GLU A 315 -6.84 -1.76 3.69
CA GLU A 315 -7.14 -0.33 3.75
C GLU A 315 -5.85 0.46 3.96
N PHE A 316 -5.62 1.42 3.06
CA PHE A 316 -4.47 2.31 3.07
C PHE A 316 -4.72 3.50 3.98
N VAL A 317 -5.95 4.02 3.97
CA VAL A 317 -6.43 5.07 4.87
C VAL A 317 -7.64 4.53 5.63
N TRP A 318 -7.56 4.50 6.95
CA TRP A 318 -8.68 4.17 7.82
C TRP A 318 -9.65 5.36 7.91
N LYS A 319 -10.94 5.08 7.73
CA LYS A 319 -11.97 6.14 7.67
C LYS A 319 -12.14 6.87 8.99
N GLU A 320 -11.95 6.17 10.10
CA GLU A 320 -12.06 6.75 11.43
C GLU A 320 -10.99 7.81 11.65
N ALA A 321 -9.78 7.61 11.12
CA ALA A 321 -8.71 8.62 11.17
C ALA A 321 -9.08 9.89 10.38
N VAL A 322 -9.85 9.74 9.30
CA VAL A 322 -10.34 10.88 8.51
C VAL A 322 -11.36 11.70 9.30
N GLU A 323 -12.34 11.05 9.93
CA GLU A 323 -13.38 11.71 10.71
C GLU A 323 -12.82 12.45 11.93
N GLU A 324 -11.78 11.91 12.57
CA GLU A 324 -11.09 12.57 13.69
C GLU A 324 -10.32 13.82 13.25
N LEU A 325 -9.67 13.79 12.08
CA LEU A 325 -8.95 14.96 11.53
C LEU A 325 -9.91 16.10 11.18
N ASP A 326 -10.99 15.78 10.46
CA ASP A 326 -12.05 16.74 10.11
C ASP A 326 -12.70 17.36 11.37
N SER A 327 -12.81 16.58 12.45
CA SER A 327 -13.33 17.07 13.73
C SER A 327 -12.34 18.01 14.44
N SER A 328 -11.04 17.78 14.29
CA SER A 328 -10.00 18.58 14.93
C SER A 328 -9.77 19.94 14.25
N GLU A 329 -10.00 20.07 12.94
CA GLU A 329 -9.86 21.35 12.22
C GLU A 329 -11.06 22.30 12.42
N ARG A 330 -12.20 21.80 12.93
CA ARG A 330 -13.41 22.60 13.18
C ARG A 330 -13.44 23.29 14.55
N LEU A 331 -12.47 22.98 15.42
CA LEU A 331 -12.29 23.60 16.74
C LEU A 331 -11.26 24.72 16.67
#